data_AF-R2SU62-F1
#
_entry.id   AF-R2SU62-F1
#
_cell.length_a   1.000
_cell.length_b   1.000
_cell.length_c   1.000
_cell.angle_alpha   90.00
_cell.angle_beta   90.00
_cell.angle_gamma   90.00
#
_symmetry.space_group_name_H-M   'P 1'
#
loop_
_entity.id
_entity.type
_entity.pdbx_description
1 polymer ?
#
loop_
_entity_poly.entity_id
_entity_poly.type
_entity_poly.pdbx_seq_one_letter_code
_entity_poly.pdbx_strand_id
1 'polypeptide(L)'
;MKTTIDQQHLTGERALFGSNGLTIKNSVFENGESPLKESRNLDISDSIFRWKYPLWYCENVDVTDTTLLETARSGIWYTNNIAIKDSIIQAPKTFRRGKDIRLTNVHLPKAEETFWNCENITLNKVQAEGNYFAMNSKNITAHDFSLSGNYAFDGASNLEIHHSKLISKDAFWNCQDVTVYDSVIIGEYLGWNSTNLRFINCYIESEQGLCYVKNLVIEHGKIVNTDLALEYSTIDVKVSTTIDSVKNPISGHIQAKNIGELIMEASEIDPEKTRICLTDACTKVPALAAPIR
;
A
#
# COMPACT_ATOMS: atom_id res chain seq x y z
N MET A 1 22.20 13.31 -28.04
CA MET A 1 22.52 14.42 -27.12
C MET A 1 21.21 15.07 -26.71
N LYS A 2 21.01 15.36 -25.42
CA LYS A 2 19.79 16.01 -24.92
C LYS A 2 19.93 17.54 -25.01
N THR A 3 18.84 18.23 -25.28
CA THR A 3 18.76 19.70 -25.23
C THR A 3 18.58 20.16 -23.79
N THR A 4 19.34 21.16 -23.35
CA THR A 4 19.25 21.65 -21.97
C THR A 4 18.33 22.86 -21.86
N ILE A 5 17.42 22.82 -20.89
CA ILE A 5 16.59 23.94 -20.42
C ILE A 5 17.04 24.24 -18.99
N ASP A 6 17.55 25.44 -18.75
CA ASP A 6 18.15 25.82 -17.46
C ASP A 6 17.67 27.21 -17.03
N GLN A 7 17.34 27.36 -15.75
CA GLN A 7 16.91 28.61 -15.14
C GLN A 7 15.73 29.28 -15.85
N GLN A 8 14.80 28.49 -16.39
CA GLN A 8 13.65 29.01 -17.10
C GLN A 8 12.42 29.11 -16.18
N HIS A 9 11.66 30.19 -16.39
CA HIS A 9 10.31 30.30 -15.89
C HIS A 9 9.33 30.01 -17.04
N LEU A 10 8.77 28.81 -17.04
CA LEU A 10 7.96 28.27 -18.13
C LEU A 10 6.48 28.45 -17.79
N THR A 11 5.79 29.22 -18.63
CA THR A 11 4.37 29.57 -18.45
C THR A 11 3.53 29.25 -19.67
N GLY A 12 2.21 29.21 -19.51
CA GLY A 12 1.26 28.91 -20.57
C GLY A 12 0.99 27.40 -20.72
N GLU A 13 -0.12 27.06 -21.36
CA GLU A 13 -0.46 25.66 -21.63
C GLU A 13 0.66 25.02 -22.48
N ARG A 14 1.08 23.79 -22.12
CA ARG A 14 1.95 22.95 -22.98
C ARG A 14 3.33 23.56 -23.29
N ALA A 15 3.93 24.27 -22.34
CA ALA A 15 5.20 24.98 -22.51
C ALA A 15 6.34 24.18 -23.19
N LEU A 16 6.43 22.87 -22.92
CA LEU A 16 7.43 21.96 -23.51
C LEU A 16 6.79 20.69 -24.09
N PHE A 17 5.60 20.83 -24.67
CA PHE A 17 4.81 19.73 -25.21
C PHE A 17 5.52 18.95 -26.33
N GLY A 18 5.33 17.63 -26.33
CA GLY A 18 5.85 16.75 -27.38
C GLY A 18 7.38 16.68 -27.42
N SER A 19 8.05 17.11 -26.34
CA SER A 19 9.50 17.22 -26.31
C SER A 19 10.17 15.85 -26.22
N ASN A 20 11.37 15.75 -26.77
CA ASN A 20 12.15 14.51 -26.77
C ASN A 20 13.60 14.80 -26.47
N GLY A 21 14.15 14.16 -25.43
CA GLY A 21 15.56 14.30 -25.08
C GLY A 21 15.85 15.67 -24.46
N LEU A 22 15.17 16.01 -23.37
CA LEU A 22 15.44 17.24 -22.62
C LEU A 22 16.16 16.94 -21.31
N THR A 23 17.07 17.83 -20.94
CA THR A 23 17.56 17.99 -19.59
C THR A 23 17.04 19.32 -19.06
N ILE A 24 16.12 19.28 -18.09
CA ILE A 24 15.49 20.45 -17.48
C ILE A 24 16.05 20.59 -16.07
N LYS A 25 16.62 21.75 -15.76
CA LYS A 25 17.20 22.00 -14.44
C LYS A 25 16.94 23.42 -13.95
N ASN A 26 16.90 23.62 -12.63
CA ASN A 26 16.71 24.92 -11.98
C ASN A 26 15.49 25.71 -12.50
N SER A 27 14.43 25.03 -12.93
CA SER A 27 13.34 25.65 -13.70
C SER A 27 12.01 25.56 -12.97
N VAL A 28 11.14 26.53 -13.24
CA VAL A 28 9.82 26.63 -12.63
C VAL A 28 8.76 26.55 -13.72
N PHE A 29 7.80 25.63 -13.55
CA PHE A 29 6.59 25.55 -14.36
C PHE A 29 5.43 26.19 -13.62
N GLU A 30 4.85 27.24 -14.18
CA GLU A 30 3.80 28.05 -13.56
C GLU A 30 2.69 28.41 -14.56
N ASN A 31 1.48 28.66 -14.07
CA ASN A 31 0.38 29.23 -14.86
C ASN A 31 0.18 28.60 -16.26
N GLY A 32 -0.03 27.28 -16.29
CA GLY A 32 -0.14 26.50 -17.52
C GLY A 32 -0.36 25.02 -17.26
N GLU A 33 -1.37 24.40 -17.88
CA GLU A 33 -1.65 22.97 -17.73
C GLU A 33 -0.81 22.14 -18.71
N SER A 34 -0.48 20.89 -18.31
CA SER A 34 0.13 19.90 -19.20
C SER A 34 1.49 20.29 -19.81
N PRO A 35 2.46 20.86 -19.05
CA PRO A 35 3.66 21.45 -19.62
C PRO A 35 4.52 20.48 -20.43
N LEU A 36 4.68 19.22 -19.98
CA LEU A 36 5.50 18.20 -20.63
C LEU A 36 4.67 17.09 -21.27
N LYS A 37 3.40 17.34 -21.56
CA LYS A 37 2.53 16.31 -22.14
C LYS A 37 3.07 15.74 -23.47
N GLU A 38 2.89 14.45 -23.73
CA GLU A 38 3.39 13.69 -24.90
C GLU A 38 4.93 13.68 -25.03
N SER A 39 5.68 13.87 -23.94
CA SER A 39 7.15 14.02 -23.98
C SER A 39 7.89 12.75 -23.59
N ARG A 40 9.16 12.64 -23.99
CA ARG A 40 9.97 11.44 -23.72
C ARG A 40 11.45 11.72 -23.50
N ASN A 41 12.13 10.80 -22.82
CA ASN A 41 13.57 10.86 -22.54
C ASN A 41 13.95 12.15 -21.80
N LEU A 42 13.32 12.38 -20.65
CA LEU A 42 13.45 13.61 -19.85
C LEU A 42 14.34 13.36 -18.64
N ASP A 43 15.33 14.23 -18.42
CA ASP A 43 16.01 14.37 -17.12
C ASP A 43 15.54 15.68 -16.50
N ILE A 44 14.95 15.64 -15.31
CA ILE A 44 14.42 16.81 -14.60
C ILE A 44 15.09 16.89 -13.23
N SER A 45 15.69 18.03 -12.92
CA SER A 45 16.40 18.26 -11.66
C SER A 45 16.12 19.64 -11.10
N ASP A 46 16.19 19.81 -9.77
CA ASP A 46 16.16 21.13 -9.12
C ASP A 46 14.99 22.02 -9.58
N SER A 47 13.83 21.41 -9.84
CA SER A 47 12.72 22.09 -10.51
C SER A 47 11.46 22.14 -9.67
N ILE A 48 10.54 23.05 -10.02
CA ILE A 48 9.29 23.25 -9.29
C ILE A 48 8.12 23.21 -10.27
N PHE A 49 7.17 22.32 -10.03
CA PHE A 49 5.89 22.28 -10.74
C PHE A 49 4.80 22.89 -9.87
N ARG A 50 4.23 24.01 -10.32
CA ARG A 50 3.18 24.74 -9.60
C ARG A 50 1.78 24.53 -10.18
N TRP A 51 1.63 23.80 -11.28
CA TRP A 51 0.34 23.69 -11.96
C TRP A 51 0.08 22.29 -12.52
N LYS A 52 -1.19 22.04 -12.89
CA LYS A 52 -1.74 20.70 -13.11
C LYS A 52 -1.07 19.93 -14.25
N TYR A 53 -1.11 18.62 -14.09
CA TYR A 53 -0.70 17.62 -15.07
C TYR A 53 0.74 17.74 -15.60
N PRO A 54 1.78 17.93 -14.75
CA PRO A 54 3.17 18.00 -15.18
C PRO A 54 3.60 16.99 -16.24
N LEU A 55 3.32 15.69 -16.03
CA LEU A 55 3.83 14.58 -16.83
C LEU A 55 2.66 13.70 -17.31
N TRP A 56 2.05 14.07 -18.44
CA TRP A 56 0.93 13.34 -19.03
C TRP A 56 1.39 12.65 -20.32
N TYR A 57 1.16 11.34 -20.46
CA TYR A 57 1.58 10.55 -21.63
C TYR A 57 3.10 10.65 -21.87
N CYS A 58 3.90 10.51 -20.82
CA CYS A 58 5.35 10.58 -20.91
C CYS A 58 6.01 9.19 -20.92
N GLU A 59 7.24 9.12 -21.42
CA GLU A 59 8.03 7.87 -21.46
C GLU A 59 9.50 8.16 -21.13
N ASN A 60 10.12 7.31 -20.28
CA ASN A 60 11.52 7.47 -19.85
C ASN A 60 11.77 8.83 -19.19
N VAL A 61 11.41 8.95 -17.92
CA VAL A 61 11.50 10.19 -17.15
C VAL A 61 12.30 9.96 -15.88
N ASP A 62 13.40 10.69 -15.72
CA ASP A 62 14.18 10.74 -14.49
C ASP A 62 13.96 12.10 -13.83
N VAL A 63 13.53 12.10 -12.57
CA VAL A 63 13.27 13.31 -11.76
C VAL A 63 14.08 13.24 -10.47
N THR A 64 14.82 14.29 -10.14
CA THR A 64 15.62 14.39 -8.91
C THR A 64 15.45 15.77 -8.27
N ASP A 65 15.53 15.89 -6.95
CA ASP A 65 15.53 17.17 -6.21
C ASP A 65 14.42 18.14 -6.66
N THR A 66 13.22 17.61 -6.91
CA THR A 66 12.12 18.36 -7.54
C THR A 66 10.91 18.41 -6.62
N THR A 67 10.18 19.53 -6.68
CA THR A 67 8.95 19.71 -5.91
C THR A 67 7.73 19.83 -6.82
N LEU A 68 6.73 18.97 -6.61
CA LEU A 68 5.38 19.13 -7.15
C LEU A 68 4.51 19.72 -6.05
N LEU A 69 4.08 20.97 -6.20
CA LEU A 69 3.16 21.61 -5.25
C LEU A 69 1.76 21.02 -5.35
N GLU A 70 0.91 21.27 -4.36
CA GLU A 70 -0.46 20.78 -4.32
C GLU A 70 -1.29 21.12 -5.56
N THR A 71 -1.09 22.32 -6.12
CA THR A 71 -1.75 22.78 -7.34
C THR A 71 -1.31 22.00 -8.59
N ALA A 72 -0.23 21.23 -8.52
CA ALA A 72 0.17 20.27 -9.55
C ALA A 72 -0.61 18.93 -9.48
N ARG A 73 -1.76 18.92 -8.81
CA ARG A 73 -2.73 17.81 -8.70
C ARG A 73 -2.95 17.09 -10.04
N SER A 74 -3.28 15.80 -9.92
CA SER A 74 -3.44 14.89 -11.06
C SER A 74 -2.16 14.82 -11.88
N GLY A 75 -1.02 14.83 -11.21
CA GLY A 75 0.19 15.34 -11.84
C GLY A 75 0.84 14.44 -12.89
N ILE A 76 0.74 13.12 -12.71
CA ILE A 76 1.46 12.14 -13.52
C ILE A 76 0.48 11.06 -14.00
N TRP A 77 0.19 11.02 -15.30
CA TRP A 77 -0.86 10.17 -15.90
C TRP A 77 -0.34 9.48 -17.15
N TYR A 78 -0.65 8.20 -17.33
CA TYR A 78 -0.25 7.39 -18.48
C TYR A 78 1.24 7.50 -18.82
N THR A 79 2.07 7.64 -17.79
CA THR A 79 3.51 7.81 -17.93
C THR A 79 4.19 6.51 -17.56
N ASN A 80 5.10 6.04 -18.41
CA ASN A 80 5.84 4.81 -18.15
C ASN A 80 7.34 5.04 -18.01
N ASN A 81 7.96 4.12 -17.28
CA ASN A 81 9.38 4.15 -16.94
C ASN A 81 9.80 5.49 -16.35
N ILE A 82 9.27 5.77 -15.15
CA ILE A 82 9.55 7.01 -14.41
C ILE A 82 10.27 6.69 -13.10
N ALA A 83 11.38 7.37 -12.86
CA ALA A 83 12.10 7.35 -11.59
C ALA A 83 12.08 8.74 -10.96
N ILE A 84 11.69 8.84 -9.69
CA ILE A 84 11.72 10.08 -8.92
C ILE A 84 12.53 9.87 -7.65
N LYS A 85 13.50 10.76 -7.40
CA LYS A 85 14.42 10.68 -6.27
C LYS A 85 14.48 12.00 -5.50
N ASP A 86 14.67 11.92 -4.19
CA ASP A 86 15.00 13.06 -3.32
C ASP A 86 14.01 14.23 -3.50
N SER A 87 12.72 13.92 -3.57
CA SER A 87 11.69 14.86 -4.05
C SER A 87 10.48 14.93 -3.13
N ILE A 88 9.73 16.04 -3.25
CA ILE A 88 8.47 16.24 -2.52
C ILE A 88 7.33 16.33 -3.52
N ILE A 89 6.30 15.49 -3.35
CA ILE A 89 5.09 15.47 -4.18
C ILE A 89 3.90 15.78 -3.29
N GLN A 90 3.57 17.07 -3.17
CA GLN A 90 2.36 17.53 -2.48
C GLN A 90 1.11 17.44 -3.37
N ALA A 91 1.26 16.99 -4.62
CA ALA A 91 0.19 16.88 -5.58
C ALA A 91 -0.65 15.61 -5.35
N PRO A 92 -1.91 15.70 -4.91
CA PRO A 92 -2.79 14.55 -4.81
C PRO A 92 -3.17 14.01 -6.19
N LYS A 93 -3.71 12.79 -6.22
CA LYS A 93 -4.12 12.07 -7.44
C LYS A 93 -2.98 11.85 -8.43
N THR A 94 -1.75 11.73 -7.93
CA THR A 94 -0.54 11.55 -8.75
C THR A 94 -0.29 10.09 -9.05
N PHE A 95 0.26 9.79 -10.24
CA PHE A 95 0.38 8.44 -10.80
C PHE A 95 -0.99 7.78 -11.07
N ARG A 96 -1.43 7.85 -12.32
CA ARG A 96 -2.63 7.16 -12.80
C ARG A 96 -2.33 6.38 -14.06
N ARG A 97 -2.69 5.09 -14.07
CA ARG A 97 -2.58 4.24 -15.26
C ARG A 97 -1.17 4.26 -15.88
N GLY A 98 -0.15 4.35 -15.04
CA GLY A 98 1.27 4.35 -15.42
C GLY A 98 1.93 3.03 -15.10
N LYS A 99 3.11 2.79 -15.68
CA LYS A 99 3.86 1.55 -15.50
C LYS A 99 5.34 1.79 -15.23
N ASP A 100 5.99 0.89 -14.50
CA ASP A 100 7.44 0.92 -14.22
C ASP A 100 7.82 2.21 -13.48
N ILE A 101 7.23 2.40 -12.30
CA ILE A 101 7.38 3.60 -11.48
C ILE A 101 8.31 3.31 -10.30
N ARG A 102 9.34 4.14 -10.11
CA ARG A 102 10.33 3.98 -9.05
C ARG A 102 10.45 5.26 -8.23
N LEU A 103 10.13 5.19 -6.94
CA LEU A 103 10.33 6.30 -6.01
C LEU A 103 11.43 5.95 -5.00
N THR A 104 12.38 6.86 -4.79
CA THR A 104 13.43 6.69 -3.78
C THR A 104 13.60 7.97 -2.97
N ASN A 105 13.47 7.89 -1.63
CA ASN A 105 13.55 9.06 -0.75
C ASN A 105 12.56 10.17 -1.18
N VAL A 106 11.28 9.81 -1.26
CA VAL A 106 10.20 10.72 -1.71
C VAL A 106 9.17 10.90 -0.61
N HIS A 107 8.76 12.15 -0.38
CA HIS A 107 7.70 12.50 0.56
C HIS A 107 6.44 12.92 -0.21
N LEU A 108 5.33 12.22 0.02
CA LEU A 108 3.99 12.52 -0.50
C LEU A 108 3.03 12.93 0.63
N PRO A 109 3.06 14.20 1.12
CA PRO A 109 2.23 14.60 2.27
C PRO A 109 0.73 14.74 1.92
N LYS A 110 0.38 14.62 0.63
CA LYS A 110 -0.99 14.64 0.10
C LYS A 110 -1.10 13.63 -1.03
N ALA A 111 -1.17 12.37 -0.64
CA ALA A 111 -1.13 11.20 -1.50
C ALA A 111 -2.53 10.63 -1.80
N GLU A 112 -3.60 11.40 -1.62
CA GLU A 112 -4.96 10.92 -1.87
C GLU A 112 -5.10 10.42 -3.30
N GLU A 113 -5.60 9.20 -3.43
CA GLU A 113 -5.83 8.52 -4.69
C GLU A 113 -4.59 8.47 -5.61
N THR A 114 -3.40 8.35 -5.00
CA THR A 114 -2.13 8.20 -5.72
C THR A 114 -1.95 6.75 -6.17
N PHE A 115 -1.32 6.52 -7.32
CA PHE A 115 -1.06 5.18 -7.87
C PHE A 115 -2.30 4.36 -8.23
N TRP A 116 -3.39 4.96 -8.72
CA TRP A 116 -4.53 4.14 -9.14
C TRP A 116 -4.29 3.46 -10.50
N ASN A 117 -4.57 2.16 -10.55
CA ASN A 117 -4.49 1.31 -11.75
C ASN A 117 -3.10 1.32 -12.41
N CYS A 118 -2.05 1.35 -11.60
CA CYS A 118 -0.66 1.34 -12.05
C CYS A 118 -0.06 -0.07 -11.96
N GLU A 119 1.06 -0.29 -12.66
CA GLU A 119 1.75 -1.58 -12.72
C GLU A 119 3.25 -1.41 -12.49
N ASN A 120 3.89 -2.36 -11.80
CA ASN A 120 5.34 -2.38 -11.55
C ASN A 120 5.81 -1.13 -10.79
N ILE A 121 5.47 -1.08 -9.50
CA ILE A 121 5.81 0.05 -8.62
C ILE A 121 6.90 -0.39 -7.64
N THR A 122 7.96 0.40 -7.52
CA THR A 122 9.00 0.22 -6.49
C THR A 122 9.07 1.46 -5.62
N LEU A 123 8.89 1.29 -4.32
CA LEU A 123 8.98 2.34 -3.31
C LEU A 123 10.15 2.05 -2.36
N ASN A 124 11.07 2.98 -2.20
CA ASN A 124 12.19 2.85 -1.27
C ASN A 124 12.33 4.13 -0.45
N LYS A 125 12.23 4.05 0.89
CA LYS A 125 12.27 5.22 1.78
C LYS A 125 11.22 6.26 1.39
N VAL A 126 9.98 5.82 1.27
CA VAL A 126 8.86 6.67 0.87
C VAL A 126 7.97 6.94 2.07
N GLN A 127 7.58 8.20 2.24
CA GLN A 127 6.60 8.62 3.25
C GLN A 127 5.37 9.16 2.53
N ALA A 128 4.18 8.65 2.88
CA ALA A 128 2.94 9.04 2.23
C ALA A 128 1.80 9.25 3.21
N GLU A 129 0.95 10.22 2.94
CA GLU A 129 -0.28 10.50 3.69
C GLU A 129 -1.45 10.66 2.72
N GLY A 130 -2.43 9.76 2.77
CA GLY A 130 -3.61 9.88 1.90
C GLY A 130 -4.42 8.60 1.74
N ASN A 131 -5.72 8.77 1.50
CA ASN A 131 -6.66 7.66 1.31
C ASN A 131 -6.54 7.03 -0.08
N TYR A 132 -6.90 5.74 -0.18
CA TYR A 132 -6.89 4.97 -1.42
C TYR A 132 -5.55 4.98 -2.14
N PHE A 133 -4.45 4.91 -1.38
CA PHE A 133 -3.12 4.81 -1.96
C PHE A 133 -2.99 3.47 -2.71
N ALA A 134 -2.59 3.52 -3.99
CA ALA A 134 -2.34 2.36 -4.84
C ALA A 134 -3.55 1.45 -5.15
N MET A 135 -4.77 2.00 -5.21
CA MET A 135 -5.97 1.24 -5.57
C MET A 135 -5.86 0.56 -6.94
N ASN A 136 -6.29 -0.71 -7.04
CA ASN A 136 -6.31 -1.54 -8.26
C ASN A 136 -4.95 -1.65 -8.98
N SER A 137 -3.84 -1.45 -8.25
CA SER A 137 -2.50 -1.56 -8.81
C SER A 137 -1.93 -2.95 -8.64
N LYS A 138 -0.89 -3.27 -9.41
CA LYS A 138 -0.26 -4.60 -9.33
C LYS A 138 1.25 -4.57 -9.44
N ASN A 139 1.89 -5.59 -8.89
CA ASN A 139 3.34 -5.75 -8.81
C ASN A 139 3.98 -4.57 -8.06
N ILE A 140 3.79 -4.54 -6.75
CA ILE A 140 4.27 -3.46 -5.88
C ILE A 140 5.31 -4.01 -4.93
N THR A 141 6.50 -3.40 -4.91
CA THR A 141 7.53 -3.67 -3.91
C THR A 141 7.80 -2.40 -3.10
N ALA A 142 7.75 -2.49 -1.78
CA ALA A 142 8.02 -1.37 -0.88
C ALA A 142 9.05 -1.74 0.20
N HIS A 143 10.02 -0.85 0.44
CA HIS A 143 11.03 -0.98 1.49
C HIS A 143 11.19 0.34 2.24
N ASP A 144 11.31 0.28 3.57
CA ASP A 144 11.36 1.47 4.44
C ASP A 144 10.19 2.45 4.15
N PHE A 145 8.98 1.93 4.02
CA PHE A 145 7.80 2.69 3.61
C PHE A 145 6.92 3.03 4.82
N SER A 146 6.43 4.27 4.88
CA SER A 146 5.45 4.68 5.87
C SER A 146 4.21 5.29 5.22
N LEU A 147 3.04 4.82 5.61
CA LEU A 147 1.75 5.30 5.13
C LEU A 147 0.78 5.60 6.28
N SER A 148 0.12 6.76 6.19
CA SER A 148 -1.07 7.08 6.97
C SER A 148 -2.23 7.40 6.02
N GLY A 149 -3.32 6.65 6.09
CA GLY A 149 -4.49 6.88 5.25
C GLY A 149 -5.34 5.62 5.07
N ASN A 150 -6.62 5.78 4.79
CA ASN A 150 -7.59 4.69 4.76
C ASN A 150 -7.66 4.00 3.40
N TYR A 151 -7.98 2.70 3.42
CA TYR A 151 -8.20 1.88 2.22
C TYR A 151 -6.96 1.78 1.34
N ALA A 152 -5.80 1.65 1.97
CA ALA A 152 -4.55 1.48 1.27
C ALA A 152 -4.56 0.16 0.49
N PHE A 153 -4.10 0.22 -0.75
CA PHE A 153 -3.99 -0.91 -1.66
C PHE A 153 -5.31 -1.61 -2.01
N ASP A 154 -6.46 -0.96 -1.85
CA ASP A 154 -7.76 -1.57 -2.19
C ASP A 154 -7.76 -2.16 -3.62
N GLY A 155 -8.04 -3.46 -3.74
CA GLY A 155 -8.07 -4.18 -5.01
C GLY A 155 -6.69 -4.46 -5.64
N ALA A 156 -5.59 -4.22 -4.91
CA ALA A 156 -4.24 -4.42 -5.44
C ALA A 156 -3.83 -5.90 -5.47
N SER A 157 -2.86 -6.24 -6.32
CA SER A 157 -2.33 -7.61 -6.42
C SER A 157 -0.81 -7.70 -6.54
N ASN A 158 -0.24 -8.79 -6.03
CA ASN A 158 1.20 -9.06 -6.02
C ASN A 158 2.00 -7.93 -5.31
N LEU A 159 1.88 -7.90 -3.98
CA LEU A 159 2.51 -6.92 -3.11
C LEU A 159 3.58 -7.56 -2.23
N GLU A 160 4.74 -6.92 -2.15
CA GLU A 160 5.83 -7.31 -1.27
C GLU A 160 6.34 -6.08 -0.49
N ILE A 161 6.14 -6.08 0.84
CA ILE A 161 6.40 -4.91 1.69
C ILE A 161 7.35 -5.29 2.82
N HIS A 162 8.39 -4.49 3.04
CA HIS A 162 9.47 -4.75 4.00
C HIS A 162 9.73 -3.54 4.90
N HIS A 163 10.05 -3.78 6.18
CA HIS A 163 10.52 -2.76 7.13
C HIS A 163 9.64 -1.49 7.15
N SER A 164 8.33 -1.67 7.19
CA SER A 164 7.36 -0.61 6.91
C SER A 164 6.40 -0.35 8.07
N LYS A 165 5.74 0.80 8.03
CA LYS A 165 4.67 1.16 8.97
C LYS A 165 3.42 1.62 8.22
N LEU A 166 2.32 0.91 8.41
CA LEU A 166 1.05 1.20 7.77
C LEU A 166 0.01 1.54 8.85
N ILE A 167 -0.59 2.74 8.75
CA ILE A 167 -1.72 3.17 9.57
C ILE A 167 -2.90 3.37 8.62
N SER A 168 -3.85 2.45 8.65
CA SER A 168 -4.99 2.46 7.73
C SER A 168 -6.18 1.77 8.34
N LYS A 169 -7.37 2.36 8.24
CA LYS A 169 -8.61 1.68 8.62
C LYS A 169 -8.70 0.27 8.02
N ASP A 170 -8.37 0.12 6.74
CA ASP A 170 -8.16 -1.18 6.11
C ASP A 170 -6.99 -1.05 5.14
N ALA A 171 -5.88 -1.72 5.45
CA ALA A 171 -4.84 -1.99 4.48
C ALA A 171 -5.13 -3.34 3.82
N PHE A 172 -5.02 -3.40 2.50
CA PHE A 172 -5.22 -4.64 1.73
C PHE A 172 -6.67 -5.10 1.62
N TRP A 173 -7.64 -4.20 1.58
CA TRP A 173 -9.01 -4.56 1.19
C TRP A 173 -9.04 -5.16 -0.22
N ASN A 174 -9.79 -6.24 -0.44
CA ASN A 174 -9.96 -6.88 -1.75
C ASN A 174 -8.64 -7.27 -2.46
N CYS A 175 -7.58 -7.56 -1.70
CA CYS A 175 -6.26 -7.82 -2.25
C CYS A 175 -6.03 -9.28 -2.64
N GLN A 176 -5.03 -9.48 -3.51
CA GLN A 176 -4.55 -10.80 -3.86
C GLN A 176 -3.01 -10.87 -3.82
N ASP A 177 -2.46 -11.94 -3.23
CA ASP A 177 -1.02 -12.22 -3.22
C ASP A 177 -0.21 -11.09 -2.57
N VAL A 178 -0.37 -10.94 -1.25
CA VAL A 178 0.33 -9.92 -0.44
C VAL A 178 1.25 -10.62 0.54
N THR A 179 2.51 -10.21 0.58
CA THR A 179 3.44 -10.59 1.64
C THR A 179 4.06 -9.36 2.28
N VAL A 180 3.99 -9.31 3.62
CA VAL A 180 4.55 -8.23 4.43
C VAL A 180 5.55 -8.80 5.43
N TYR A 181 6.73 -8.20 5.51
CA TYR A 181 7.85 -8.60 6.35
C TYR A 181 8.24 -7.50 7.33
N ASP A 182 8.56 -7.87 8.57
CA ASP A 182 9.27 -7.04 9.54
C ASP A 182 8.63 -5.63 9.72
N SER A 183 7.30 -5.58 9.72
CA SER A 183 6.52 -4.34 9.62
C SER A 183 5.50 -4.18 10.74
N VAL A 184 5.03 -2.94 10.91
CA VAL A 184 3.96 -2.57 11.84
C VAL A 184 2.72 -2.19 11.04
N ILE A 185 1.59 -2.80 11.38
CA ILE A 185 0.29 -2.51 10.78
C ILE A 185 -0.68 -2.17 11.90
N ILE A 186 -1.35 -1.03 11.77
CA ILE A 186 -2.33 -0.49 12.71
C ILE A 186 -3.58 -0.14 11.91
N GLY A 187 -4.72 -0.71 12.27
CA GLY A 187 -5.96 -0.51 11.53
C GLY A 187 -7.22 -0.90 12.27
N GLU A 188 -8.29 -1.08 11.48
CA GLU A 188 -9.56 -1.62 11.95
C GLU A 188 -9.77 -2.93 11.16
N TYR A 189 -10.24 -2.84 9.93
CA TYR A 189 -10.66 -3.98 9.11
C TYR A 189 -9.54 -4.56 8.26
N LEU A 190 -8.32 -4.71 8.79
CA LEU A 190 -7.13 -5.14 8.03
C LEU A 190 -7.40 -6.33 7.10
N GLY A 191 -7.25 -6.14 5.78
CA GLY A 191 -7.12 -7.22 4.82
C GLY A 191 -8.43 -7.89 4.39
N TRP A 192 -9.57 -7.26 4.62
CA TRP A 192 -10.87 -7.89 4.36
C TRP A 192 -11.05 -8.35 2.91
N ASN A 193 -11.77 -9.47 2.73
CA ASN A 193 -12.13 -10.05 1.42
C ASN A 193 -10.93 -10.37 0.51
N SER A 194 -9.79 -10.72 1.11
CA SER A 194 -8.55 -10.95 0.37
C SER A 194 -8.21 -12.42 0.17
N THR A 195 -7.29 -12.69 -0.76
CA THR A 195 -6.74 -14.03 -0.99
C THR A 195 -5.22 -14.02 -0.95
N ASN A 196 -4.62 -15.00 -0.27
CA ASN A 196 -3.17 -15.18 -0.11
C ASN A 196 -2.52 -13.96 0.57
N LEU A 197 -2.87 -13.73 1.84
CA LEU A 197 -2.19 -12.74 2.68
C LEU A 197 -1.15 -13.44 3.56
N ARG A 198 0.08 -12.92 3.60
CA ARG A 198 1.18 -13.44 4.41
C ARG A 198 1.81 -12.31 5.23
N PHE A 199 1.88 -12.48 6.54
CA PHE A 199 2.56 -11.54 7.44
C PHE A 199 3.66 -12.28 8.20
N ILE A 200 4.91 -11.84 8.04
CA ILE A 200 6.09 -12.52 8.58
C ILE A 200 6.83 -11.54 9.48
N ASN A 201 7.03 -11.89 10.75
CA ASN A 201 7.64 -11.03 11.78
C ASN A 201 6.92 -9.67 11.96
N CYS A 202 5.62 -9.61 11.69
CA CYS A 202 4.87 -8.35 11.79
C CYS A 202 4.26 -8.11 13.18
N TYR A 203 4.10 -6.85 13.53
CA TYR A 203 3.22 -6.38 14.60
C TYR A 203 1.91 -5.89 13.99
N ILE A 204 0.79 -6.43 14.46
CA ILE A 204 -0.55 -6.13 13.97
C ILE A 204 -1.42 -5.70 15.15
N GLU A 205 -2.11 -4.60 14.98
CA GLU A 205 -3.16 -4.09 15.85
C GLU A 205 -4.37 -3.69 14.99
N SER A 206 -5.56 -4.22 15.29
CA SER A 206 -6.70 -4.15 14.37
C SER A 206 -8.04 -4.46 15.05
N GLU A 207 -9.05 -3.60 14.88
CA GLU A 207 -10.45 -3.92 15.26
C GLU A 207 -11.17 -4.75 14.19
N GLN A 208 -11.59 -5.99 14.48
CA GLN A 208 -12.20 -6.88 13.47
C GLN A 208 -11.27 -7.14 12.27
N GLY A 209 -9.98 -7.34 12.52
CA GLY A 209 -8.99 -7.56 11.47
C GLY A 209 -9.07 -8.95 10.81
N LEU A 210 -8.64 -9.02 9.55
CA LEU A 210 -8.32 -10.26 8.84
C LEU A 210 -9.53 -11.18 8.62
N CYS A 211 -10.71 -10.61 8.40
CA CYS A 211 -11.93 -11.34 8.11
C CYS A 211 -12.12 -11.58 6.61
N TYR A 212 -12.82 -12.64 6.26
CA TYR A 212 -13.10 -13.07 4.89
C TYR A 212 -11.83 -13.31 4.05
N VAL A 213 -10.74 -13.74 4.68
CA VAL A 213 -9.45 -13.98 4.03
C VAL A 213 -9.28 -15.45 3.65
N LYS A 214 -9.07 -15.72 2.38
CA LYS A 214 -8.65 -17.04 1.91
C LYS A 214 -7.14 -17.16 1.95
N ASN A 215 -6.63 -18.21 2.58
CA ASN A 215 -5.20 -18.54 2.70
C ASN A 215 -4.39 -17.44 3.41
N LEU A 216 -4.81 -17.09 4.62
CA LEU A 216 -4.07 -16.22 5.51
C LEU A 216 -2.93 -16.99 6.19
N VAL A 217 -1.73 -16.43 6.16
CA VAL A 217 -0.56 -16.94 6.89
C VAL A 217 0.01 -15.83 7.77
N ILE A 218 0.25 -16.15 9.03
CA ILE A 218 0.99 -15.28 9.95
C ILE A 218 2.09 -16.11 10.61
N GLU A 219 3.34 -15.71 10.41
CA GLU A 219 4.52 -16.41 10.94
C GLU A 219 5.32 -15.46 11.84
N HIS A 220 5.63 -15.93 13.06
CA HIS A 220 6.39 -15.17 14.06
C HIS A 220 5.81 -13.77 14.36
N GLY A 221 4.49 -13.62 14.22
CA GLY A 221 3.81 -12.34 14.40
C GLY A 221 3.50 -11.99 15.86
N LYS A 222 3.11 -10.74 16.05
CA LYS A 222 2.42 -10.26 17.25
C LYS A 222 1.09 -9.67 16.81
N ILE A 223 0.00 -10.21 17.31
CA ILE A 223 -1.35 -9.64 17.19
C ILE A 223 -1.74 -9.15 18.58
N VAL A 224 -2.14 -7.89 18.72
CA VAL A 224 -2.48 -7.28 20.01
C VAL A 224 -3.63 -6.32 19.83
N ASN A 225 -4.47 -6.14 20.87
CA ASN A 225 -5.67 -5.29 20.77
C ASN A 225 -6.47 -5.61 19.50
N THR A 226 -6.82 -6.88 19.32
CA THR A 226 -7.46 -7.36 18.09
C THR A 226 -8.58 -8.32 18.43
N ASP A 227 -9.80 -7.85 18.25
CA ASP A 227 -11.04 -8.54 18.52
C ASP A 227 -11.73 -8.99 17.23
N LEU A 228 -12.64 -9.95 17.37
CA LEU A 228 -13.54 -10.47 16.34
C LEU A 228 -12.79 -10.86 15.06
N ALA A 229 -11.54 -11.27 15.20
CA ALA A 229 -10.64 -11.48 14.09
C ALA A 229 -10.87 -12.83 13.42
N LEU A 230 -10.39 -12.94 12.18
CA LEU A 230 -10.31 -14.19 11.42
C LEU A 230 -11.66 -14.76 10.95
N GLU A 231 -12.73 -13.97 11.04
CA GLU A 231 -14.07 -14.40 10.65
C GLU A 231 -14.09 -14.90 9.21
N TYR A 232 -14.68 -16.07 9.02
CA TYR A 232 -14.81 -16.76 7.74
C TYR A 232 -13.51 -16.85 6.92
N SER A 233 -12.36 -16.98 7.60
CA SER A 233 -11.05 -17.07 6.96
C SER A 233 -10.47 -18.49 6.99
N THR A 234 -9.62 -18.84 6.00
CA THR A 234 -8.78 -20.05 6.05
C THR A 234 -7.36 -19.67 6.44
N ILE A 235 -6.84 -20.28 7.52
CA ILE A 235 -5.74 -19.68 8.29
C ILE A 235 -4.58 -20.65 8.63
N ASP A 236 -3.34 -20.14 8.65
CA ASP A 236 -2.20 -20.69 9.40
C ASP A 236 -1.55 -19.54 10.18
N VAL A 237 -1.98 -19.35 11.43
CA VAL A 237 -1.62 -18.20 12.26
C VAL A 237 -0.74 -18.68 13.41
N LYS A 238 0.49 -18.16 13.49
CA LYS A 238 1.47 -18.43 14.55
C LYS A 238 1.95 -17.12 15.15
N VAL A 239 1.48 -16.82 16.36
CA VAL A 239 1.76 -15.58 17.07
C VAL A 239 2.29 -15.83 18.47
N SER A 240 3.08 -14.89 18.97
CA SER A 240 3.69 -14.97 20.32
C SER A 240 2.87 -14.27 21.42
N THR A 241 1.73 -13.69 21.06
CA THR A 241 0.89 -12.85 21.92
C THR A 241 -0.47 -13.50 22.18
N THR A 242 -1.23 -12.89 23.09
CA THR A 242 -2.66 -13.20 23.26
C THR A 242 -3.44 -12.49 22.16
N ILE A 243 -4.36 -13.20 21.50
CA ILE A 243 -5.36 -12.60 20.61
C ILE A 243 -6.60 -12.32 21.44
N ASP A 244 -7.24 -11.16 21.31
CA ASP A 244 -8.33 -10.79 22.22
C ASP A 244 -9.60 -11.57 21.92
N SER A 245 -10.02 -11.63 20.65
CA SER A 245 -11.03 -12.62 20.26
C SER A 245 -10.91 -13.11 18.83
N VAL A 246 -11.32 -14.37 18.64
CA VAL A 246 -11.35 -15.07 17.35
C VAL A 246 -12.79 -15.48 17.09
N LYS A 247 -13.29 -15.19 15.88
CA LYS A 247 -14.66 -15.51 15.48
C LYS A 247 -14.68 -16.38 14.24
N ASN A 248 -15.43 -17.48 14.27
CA ASN A 248 -15.86 -18.31 13.13
C ASN A 248 -14.84 -18.46 11.96
N PRO A 249 -13.56 -18.84 12.19
CA PRO A 249 -12.67 -19.20 11.09
C PRO A 249 -13.19 -20.44 10.34
N ILE A 250 -13.11 -20.43 9.01
CA ILE A 250 -13.59 -21.55 8.17
C ILE A 250 -12.82 -22.84 8.44
N SER A 251 -11.50 -22.74 8.53
CA SER A 251 -10.60 -23.86 8.79
C SER A 251 -9.17 -23.37 9.02
N GLY A 252 -8.33 -24.22 9.62
CA GLY A 252 -6.90 -23.99 9.64
C GLY A 252 -6.27 -24.22 11.00
N HIS A 253 -5.20 -23.49 11.28
CA HIS A 253 -4.40 -23.64 12.48
C HIS A 253 -4.12 -22.29 13.13
N ILE A 254 -4.30 -22.22 14.45
CA ILE A 254 -3.91 -21.09 15.29
C ILE A 254 -2.96 -21.60 16.37
N GLN A 255 -1.78 -21.01 16.44
CA GLN A 255 -0.87 -21.11 17.57
C GLN A 255 -0.67 -19.73 18.16
N ALA A 256 -1.04 -19.57 19.44
CA ALA A 256 -0.98 -18.29 20.14
C ALA A 256 -0.58 -18.50 21.61
N LYS A 257 -0.27 -17.41 22.33
CA LYS A 257 -0.07 -17.49 23.78
C LYS A 257 -1.38 -17.80 24.51
N ASN A 258 -2.44 -17.11 24.12
CA ASN A 258 -3.80 -17.31 24.61
C ASN A 258 -4.79 -16.73 23.58
N ILE A 259 -6.07 -17.07 23.71
CA ILE A 259 -7.17 -16.37 23.05
C ILE A 259 -8.13 -15.92 24.16
N GLY A 260 -8.50 -14.64 24.20
CA GLY A 260 -9.39 -14.10 25.22
C GLY A 260 -10.80 -14.68 25.12
N GLU A 261 -11.44 -14.46 23.98
CA GLU A 261 -12.75 -15.02 23.64
C GLU A 261 -12.69 -15.80 22.32
N LEU A 262 -13.31 -16.98 22.30
CA LEU A 262 -13.39 -17.83 21.13
C LEU A 262 -14.86 -18.05 20.77
N ILE A 263 -15.27 -17.49 19.64
CA ILE A 263 -16.65 -17.56 19.11
C ILE A 263 -16.65 -18.56 17.95
N MET A 264 -17.33 -19.70 18.14
CA MET A 264 -17.39 -20.81 17.18
C MET A 264 -18.83 -21.30 17.01
N GLU A 265 -19.56 -20.70 16.08
CA GLU A 265 -20.98 -20.98 15.85
C GLU A 265 -21.13 -22.12 14.83
N ALA A 266 -21.49 -23.31 15.32
CA ALA A 266 -21.65 -24.51 14.50
C ALA A 266 -22.78 -24.43 13.44
N SER A 267 -23.65 -23.41 13.54
CA SER A 267 -24.62 -23.09 12.48
C SER A 267 -24.01 -22.40 11.27
N GLU A 268 -22.82 -21.83 11.41
CA GLU A 268 -22.15 -21.03 10.38
C GLU A 268 -20.90 -21.71 9.82
N ILE A 269 -20.16 -22.42 10.67
CA ILE A 269 -18.91 -23.11 10.31
C ILE A 269 -18.89 -24.54 10.86
N ASP A 270 -17.86 -25.31 10.50
CA ASP A 270 -17.52 -26.58 11.13
C ASP A 270 -16.34 -26.36 12.09
N PRO A 271 -16.57 -26.27 13.41
CA PRO A 271 -15.51 -25.93 14.38
C PRO A 271 -14.34 -26.92 14.41
N GLU A 272 -14.57 -28.18 14.03
CA GLU A 272 -13.53 -29.23 14.03
C GLU A 272 -12.47 -29.01 12.94
N LYS A 273 -12.75 -28.16 11.94
CA LYS A 273 -11.79 -27.80 10.89
C LYS A 273 -10.73 -26.79 11.32
N THR A 274 -10.87 -26.22 12.52
CA THR A 274 -9.91 -25.26 13.07
C THR A 274 -9.20 -25.86 14.27
N ARG A 275 -7.88 -26.00 14.18
CA ARG A 275 -7.03 -26.48 15.26
C ARG A 275 -6.40 -25.31 16.01
N ILE A 276 -6.55 -25.29 17.32
CA ILE A 276 -5.98 -24.24 18.18
C ILE A 276 -4.96 -24.87 19.12
N CYS A 277 -3.73 -24.37 19.19
CA CYS A 277 -2.73 -24.78 20.17
C CYS A 277 -2.29 -23.54 20.97
N LEU A 278 -2.57 -23.52 22.28
CA LEU A 278 -2.14 -22.45 23.20
C LEU A 278 -0.91 -22.93 23.98
N THR A 279 0.24 -22.25 23.87
CA THR A 279 1.52 -22.52 24.60
C THR A 279 1.93 -24.00 24.77
N ASP A 280 2.93 -24.51 24.04
CA ASP A 280 3.64 -25.82 24.18
C ASP A 280 2.80 -27.11 24.41
N ALA A 281 1.48 -27.02 24.53
CA ALA A 281 0.53 -28.10 24.73
C ALA A 281 -0.64 -27.88 23.78
N CYS A 282 -0.81 -28.77 22.80
CA CYS A 282 -1.90 -28.65 21.86
C CYS A 282 -3.17 -29.30 22.43
N THR A 283 -4.16 -28.50 22.82
CA THR A 283 -5.51 -29.00 23.09
C THR A 283 -6.29 -29.04 21.78
N LYS A 284 -6.81 -30.21 21.37
CA LYS A 284 -7.95 -30.21 20.43
C LYS A 284 -9.04 -29.34 21.05
N VAL A 285 -9.72 -28.55 20.23
CA VAL A 285 -10.79 -27.61 20.62
C VAL A 285 -11.56 -28.18 21.81
N PRO A 286 -11.65 -27.48 22.96
CA PRO A 286 -12.44 -27.96 24.09
C PRO A 286 -13.83 -28.28 23.56
N ALA A 287 -14.33 -29.48 23.84
CA ALA A 287 -15.69 -29.85 23.47
C ALA A 287 -16.63 -28.73 23.92
N LEU A 288 -17.33 -28.10 22.96
CA LEU A 288 -18.22 -26.98 23.21
C LEU A 288 -19.17 -27.36 24.35
N ALA A 289 -19.08 -26.64 25.48
CA ALA A 289 -20.10 -26.73 26.50
C ALA A 289 -21.42 -26.28 25.84
N ALA A 290 -22.42 -27.15 25.87
CA ALA A 290 -23.72 -26.87 25.28
C ALA A 290 -24.27 -25.53 25.79
N PRO A 291 -24.89 -24.70 24.93
CA PRO A 291 -25.48 -23.44 25.38
C PRO A 291 -26.56 -23.73 26.42
N ILE A 292 -26.41 -23.13 27.61
CA ILE A 292 -27.51 -23.04 28.56
C ILE A 292 -28.53 -22.08 27.92
N ARG A 293 -29.74 -22.58 27.72
CA ARG A 293 -30.89 -21.92 27.08
C ARG A 293 -31.20 -20.54 27.64
#